data_AF-A0A2A9E5F0-F1
#
_entry.id   AF-A0A2A9E5F0-F1
#
_cell.length_a   1.000
_cell.length_b   1.000
_cell.length_c   1.000
_cell.angle_alpha   90.00
_cell.angle_beta   90.00
_cell.angle_gamma   90.00
#
_symmetry.space_group_name_H-M   'P 1'
#
loop_
_entity.id
_entity.type
_entity.pdbx_description
1 polymer ?
#
loop_
_entity_poly.entity_id
_entity_poly.type
_entity_poly.pdbx_seq_one_letter_code
_entity_poly.pdbx_strand_id
1 'polypeptide(L)'
;MRRGDEDLLRVLGGVPDPRDPRGVRYPLVGVLAVEVCAVLAGARSFTAIGEWAVDLSVEQLARLGLECAPVESTMRKLFARLDAVAVDRQLVVLAWCRTRHIGGRGVIAIDAKTMRGVRTTTAVAPHLIAALDHTTGVVLGQNAVAAKSNQIPAVRDLLAGFDPRDLEGCVITVDAMRTQDQTARAILAGGADYVFTVKGAHRKQGCSWVGASLRDEGRGLPMMEVPTPPT
;
A
#
# COMPACT_ATOMS: atom_id res chain seq x y z
N MET A 1 17.65 10.40 -2.66
CA MET A 1 17.65 9.25 -3.60
C MET A 1 16.78 9.63 -4.78
N ARG A 2 17.26 9.51 -6.02
CA ARG A 2 16.51 9.95 -7.21
C ARG A 2 15.50 8.87 -7.60
N ARG A 3 14.21 9.21 -7.66
CA ARG A 3 13.14 8.38 -8.24
C ARG A 3 13.47 8.18 -9.72
N GLY A 4 13.93 7.00 -10.12
CA GLY A 4 14.26 6.73 -11.54
C GLY A 4 15.07 5.46 -11.81
N ASP A 5 15.97 5.07 -10.91
CA ASP A 5 16.95 3.98 -11.16
C ASP A 5 16.68 2.69 -10.35
N GLU A 6 15.55 2.62 -9.65
CA GLU A 6 15.21 1.45 -8.81
C GLU A 6 14.50 0.40 -9.67
N ASP A 7 15.24 -0.63 -10.08
CA ASP A 7 14.73 -1.87 -10.68
C ASP A 7 14.15 -2.81 -9.59
N LEU A 8 13.17 -3.64 -9.97
CA LEU A 8 12.51 -4.62 -9.13
C LEU A 8 13.51 -5.48 -8.34
N LEU A 9 14.53 -6.02 -9.01
CA LEU A 9 15.51 -6.90 -8.35
C LEU A 9 16.31 -6.16 -7.29
N ARG A 10 16.70 -4.92 -7.58
CA ARG A 10 17.47 -4.08 -6.65
C ARG A 10 16.67 -3.78 -5.39
N VAL A 11 15.39 -3.43 -5.54
CA VAL A 11 14.49 -3.15 -4.42
C VAL A 11 14.25 -4.41 -3.57
N LEU A 12 13.98 -5.54 -4.23
CA LEU A 12 13.81 -6.82 -3.53
C LEU A 12 15.08 -7.28 -2.81
N GLY A 13 16.25 -6.81 -3.22
CA GLY A 13 17.53 -7.04 -2.54
C GLY A 13 17.59 -6.52 -1.09
N GLY A 14 16.71 -5.57 -0.72
CA GLY A 14 16.60 -5.08 0.66
C GLY A 14 15.81 -5.98 1.61
N VAL A 15 15.20 -7.07 1.11
CA VAL A 15 14.40 -7.99 1.95
C VAL A 15 15.34 -8.96 2.69
N PRO A 16 15.26 -9.05 4.04
CA PRO A 16 16.06 -10.00 4.81
C PRO A 16 15.71 -11.45 4.44
N ASP A 17 16.72 -12.30 4.23
CA ASP A 17 16.50 -13.73 3.96
C ASP A 17 16.29 -14.51 5.27
N PRO A 18 15.09 -15.07 5.52
CA PRO A 18 14.82 -15.78 6.76
C PRO A 18 15.41 -17.19 6.76
N ARG A 19 15.99 -17.67 5.65
CA ARG A 19 16.45 -19.06 5.49
C ARG A 19 17.83 -19.27 6.12
N ASP A 20 18.11 -20.51 6.49
CA ASP A 20 19.46 -20.92 6.88
C ASP A 20 20.37 -20.96 5.62
N PRO A 21 21.56 -20.32 5.64
CA PRO A 21 22.45 -20.27 4.48
C PRO A 21 22.81 -21.64 3.91
N ARG A 22 22.86 -22.70 4.72
CA ARG A 22 23.26 -24.06 4.30
C ARG A 22 22.26 -24.74 3.37
N GLY A 23 21.02 -24.23 3.29
CA GLY A 23 19.93 -24.82 2.49
C GLY A 23 19.46 -23.97 1.32
N VAL A 24 20.14 -22.87 1.00
CA VAL A 24 19.72 -21.94 -0.05
C VAL A 24 20.07 -22.48 -1.43
N ARG A 25 19.04 -22.88 -2.19
CA ARG A 25 19.18 -23.31 -3.60
C ARG A 25 18.90 -22.20 -4.61
N TYR A 26 18.02 -21.28 -4.25
CA TYR A 26 17.58 -20.18 -5.12
C TYR A 26 17.85 -18.85 -4.42
N PRO A 27 18.46 -17.86 -5.10
CA PRO A 27 18.56 -16.49 -4.60
C PRO A 27 17.19 -15.96 -4.18
N LEU A 28 17.10 -15.34 -2.99
CA LEU A 28 15.83 -14.82 -2.48
C LEU A 28 15.18 -13.85 -3.46
N VAL A 29 15.98 -12.90 -3.96
CA VAL A 29 15.56 -11.85 -4.88
C VAL A 29 14.85 -12.43 -6.10
N GLY A 30 15.41 -13.48 -6.71
CA GLY A 30 14.80 -14.10 -7.88
C GLY A 30 13.50 -14.82 -7.58
N VAL A 31 13.41 -15.51 -6.43
CA VAL A 31 12.15 -16.15 -6.01
C VAL A 31 11.07 -15.12 -5.72
N LEU A 32 11.41 -13.98 -5.09
CA LEU A 32 10.49 -12.88 -4.88
C LEU A 32 10.07 -12.20 -6.19
N ALA A 33 10.98 -12.06 -7.15
CA ALA A 33 10.68 -11.47 -8.45
C ALA A 33 9.70 -12.35 -9.25
N VAL A 34 9.89 -13.68 -9.20
CA VAL A 34 8.93 -14.64 -9.76
C VAL A 34 7.55 -14.45 -9.14
N GLU A 35 7.45 -14.34 -7.81
CA GLU A 35 6.18 -14.12 -7.12
C GLU A 35 5.48 -12.84 -7.61
N VAL A 36 6.20 -11.72 -7.60
CA VAL A 36 5.66 -10.42 -8.02
C VAL A 36 5.18 -10.49 -9.47
N CYS A 37 5.99 -11.03 -10.39
CA CYS A 37 5.63 -11.13 -11.79
C CYS A 37 4.44 -12.09 -12.02
N ALA A 38 4.41 -13.24 -11.34
CA ALA A 38 3.30 -14.19 -11.42
C ALA A 38 1.99 -13.56 -10.95
N VAL A 39 1.99 -12.86 -9.81
CA VAL A 39 0.81 -12.18 -9.27
C VAL A 39 0.34 -11.06 -10.20
N LEU A 40 1.26 -10.28 -10.76
CA LEU A 40 0.93 -9.25 -11.78
C LEU A 40 0.37 -9.88 -13.06
N ALA A 41 0.81 -11.08 -13.43
CA ALA A 41 0.26 -11.87 -14.53
C ALA A 41 -1.09 -12.54 -14.19
N GLY A 42 -1.58 -12.38 -12.95
CA GLY A 42 -2.90 -12.84 -12.53
C GLY A 42 -2.91 -14.15 -11.72
N ALA A 43 -1.75 -14.68 -11.32
CA ALA A 43 -1.68 -15.83 -10.43
C ALA A 43 -2.31 -15.50 -9.06
N ARG A 44 -3.19 -16.38 -8.57
CA ARG A 44 -3.94 -16.20 -7.31
C ARG A 44 -3.74 -17.34 -6.30
N SER A 45 -2.80 -18.23 -6.55
CA SER A 45 -2.47 -19.36 -5.68
C SER A 45 -1.01 -19.76 -5.86
N PHE A 46 -0.42 -20.39 -4.83
CA PHE A 46 0.93 -20.94 -4.90
C PHE A 46 1.11 -21.92 -6.07
N THR A 47 0.09 -22.72 -6.38
CA THR A 47 0.10 -23.62 -7.53
C THR A 47 0.22 -22.84 -8.83
N ALA A 48 -0.59 -21.79 -9.03
CA ALA A 48 -0.54 -20.96 -10.22
C ALA A 48 0.81 -20.21 -10.35
N ILE A 49 1.40 -19.78 -9.23
CA ILE A 49 2.74 -19.20 -9.21
C ILE A 49 3.79 -20.23 -9.64
N GLY A 50 3.71 -21.45 -9.14
CA GLY A 50 4.59 -22.56 -9.53
C GLY A 50 4.49 -22.91 -11.00
N GLU A 51 3.27 -23.01 -11.53
CA GLU A 51 3.01 -23.24 -12.95
C GLU A 51 3.58 -22.11 -13.80
N TRP A 52 3.30 -20.85 -13.42
CA TRP A 52 3.85 -19.68 -14.10
C TRP A 52 5.38 -19.67 -14.12
N ALA A 53 6.03 -20.04 -13.01
CA ALA A 53 7.47 -20.12 -12.92
C ALA A 53 8.08 -21.20 -13.83
N VAL A 54 7.41 -22.35 -13.96
CA VAL A 54 7.82 -23.46 -14.83
C VAL A 54 7.66 -23.12 -16.31
N ASP A 55 6.66 -22.30 -16.65
CA ASP A 55 6.41 -21.85 -18.02
C ASP A 55 7.43 -20.81 -18.53
N LEU A 56 8.29 -20.28 -17.64
CA LEU A 56 9.34 -19.35 -18.04
C LEU A 56 10.46 -20.05 -18.82
N SER A 57 10.89 -19.42 -19.91
CA SER A 57 12.12 -19.79 -20.61
C SER A 57 13.36 -19.55 -19.74
N VAL A 58 14.46 -20.23 -20.08
CA VAL A 58 15.76 -20.05 -19.42
C VAL A 58 16.23 -18.59 -19.45
N GLU A 59 15.99 -17.87 -20.55
CA GLU A 59 16.33 -16.45 -20.65
C GLU A 59 15.50 -15.59 -19.69
N GLN A 60 14.20 -15.86 -19.58
CA GLN A 60 13.33 -15.14 -18.65
C GLN A 60 13.73 -15.42 -17.18
N LEU A 61 14.06 -16.67 -16.84
CA LEU A 61 14.57 -17.02 -15.52
C LEU A 61 15.89 -16.31 -15.21
N ALA A 62 16.81 -16.27 -16.17
CA ALA A 62 18.09 -15.57 -16.02
C ALA A 62 17.89 -14.07 -15.77
N ARG A 63 16.91 -13.44 -16.44
CA ARG A 63 16.53 -12.03 -16.18
C ARG A 63 15.98 -11.79 -14.78
N LEU A 64 15.43 -12.82 -14.13
CA LEU A 64 15.00 -12.79 -12.73
C LEU A 64 16.11 -13.24 -11.77
N GLY A 65 17.32 -13.52 -12.25
CA GLY A 65 18.45 -13.98 -11.44
C GLY A 65 18.35 -15.45 -11.02
N LEU A 66 17.69 -16.28 -11.83
CA LEU A 66 17.49 -17.71 -11.56
C LEU A 66 18.04 -18.57 -12.69
N GLU A 67 18.68 -19.69 -12.35
CA GLU A 67 19.16 -20.69 -13.32
C GLU A 67 18.06 -21.69 -13.70
N CYS A 68 17.11 -21.93 -12.80
CA CYS A 68 15.97 -22.81 -13.01
C CYS A 68 14.75 -22.35 -12.20
N ALA A 69 13.57 -22.81 -12.60
CA ALA A 69 12.31 -22.45 -11.96
C ALA A 69 12.25 -22.97 -10.50
N PRO A 70 11.94 -22.12 -9.51
CA PRO A 70 11.71 -22.58 -8.16
C PRO A 70 10.42 -23.41 -8.11
N VAL A 71 10.46 -24.53 -7.39
CA VAL A 71 9.28 -25.36 -7.20
C VAL A 71 8.31 -24.73 -6.21
N GLU A 72 7.01 -24.92 -6.44
CA GLU A 72 5.92 -24.39 -5.62
C GLU A 72 6.13 -24.62 -4.11
N SER A 73 6.49 -25.84 -3.71
CA SER A 73 6.68 -26.17 -2.29
C SER A 73 7.83 -25.41 -1.62
N THR A 74 8.86 -25.02 -2.39
CA THR A 74 9.97 -24.18 -1.90
C THR A 74 9.48 -22.75 -1.68
N MET A 75 8.74 -22.20 -2.65
CA MET A 75 8.15 -20.86 -2.56
C MET A 75 7.18 -20.76 -1.39
N ARG A 76 6.27 -21.72 -1.24
CA ARG A 76 5.32 -21.78 -0.12
C ARG A 76 6.00 -21.76 1.24
N LYS A 77 7.03 -22.59 1.43
CA LYS A 77 7.78 -22.67 2.70
C LYS A 77 8.55 -21.38 2.99
N LEU A 78 9.09 -20.75 1.95
CA LEU A 78 9.77 -19.46 2.07
C LEU A 78 8.79 -18.35 2.46
N PHE A 79 7.67 -18.21 1.74
CA PHE A 79 6.74 -17.10 1.98
C PHE A 79 6.05 -17.21 3.34
N ALA A 80 5.84 -18.43 3.85
CA ALA A 80 5.35 -18.64 5.21
C ALA A 80 6.31 -18.13 6.32
N ARG A 81 7.58 -17.88 5.99
CA ARG A 81 8.62 -17.38 6.92
C ARG A 81 9.02 -15.94 6.67
N LEU A 82 8.58 -15.33 5.56
CA LEU A 82 8.96 -13.97 5.22
C LEU A 82 8.29 -12.97 6.15
N ASP A 83 9.02 -11.92 6.48
CA ASP A 83 8.44 -10.73 7.07
C ASP A 83 7.71 -9.93 6.00
N ALA A 84 6.39 -10.01 6.00
CA ALA A 84 5.54 -9.29 5.06
C ALA A 84 5.74 -7.76 5.14
N VAL A 85 6.02 -7.21 6.32
CA VAL A 85 6.27 -5.77 6.50
C VAL A 85 7.59 -5.38 5.84
N ALA A 86 8.61 -6.24 5.94
CA ALA A 86 9.89 -5.99 5.27
C ALA A 86 9.74 -6.02 3.74
N VAL A 87 8.95 -6.94 3.19
CA VAL A 87 8.66 -7.00 1.75
C VAL A 87 7.89 -5.75 1.29
N ASP A 88 6.82 -5.38 2.01
CA ASP A 88 6.03 -4.19 1.69
C ASP A 88 6.89 -2.92 1.67
N ARG A 89 7.76 -2.74 2.67
CA ARG A 89 8.69 -1.60 2.74
C ARG A 89 9.61 -1.47 1.54
N GLN A 90 10.00 -2.60 0.93
CA GLN A 90 10.78 -2.54 -0.29
C GLN A 90 9.88 -2.20 -1.48
N LEU A 91 8.78 -2.92 -1.67
CA LEU A 91 7.89 -2.72 -2.82
C LEU A 91 7.32 -1.29 -2.92
N VAL A 92 7.08 -0.61 -1.79
CA VAL A 92 6.61 0.78 -1.81
C VAL A 92 7.61 1.74 -2.47
N VAL A 93 8.91 1.45 -2.45
CA VAL A 93 9.93 2.28 -3.14
C VAL A 93 9.65 2.34 -4.64
N LEU A 94 9.27 1.22 -5.25
CA LEU A 94 8.84 1.17 -6.66
C LEU A 94 7.47 1.83 -6.85
N ALA A 95 6.55 1.61 -5.91
CA ALA A 95 5.20 2.16 -5.96
C ALA A 95 5.20 3.70 -6.06
N TRP A 96 6.02 4.36 -5.24
CA TRP A 96 6.18 5.82 -5.25
C TRP A 96 6.81 6.37 -6.54
N CYS A 97 7.50 5.54 -7.31
CA CYS A 97 8.01 5.91 -8.64
C CYS A 97 6.93 5.83 -9.73
N ARG A 98 5.74 5.29 -9.43
CA ARG A 98 4.62 5.11 -10.37
C ARG A 98 3.45 6.05 -10.11
N THR A 99 3.52 6.90 -9.09
CA THR A 99 2.48 7.89 -8.80
C THR A 99 2.30 8.89 -9.94
N ARG A 100 1.09 9.43 -10.06
CA ARG A 100 0.77 10.48 -11.02
C ARG A 100 0.11 11.65 -10.32
N HIS A 101 0.32 12.84 -10.86
CA HIS A 101 -0.27 14.07 -10.35
C HIS A 101 -1.45 14.52 -11.21
N ILE A 102 -2.51 14.97 -10.55
CA ILE A 102 -3.68 15.61 -11.17
C ILE A 102 -3.62 17.09 -10.79
N GLY A 103 -3.57 17.99 -11.78
CA GLY A 103 -3.45 19.43 -11.52
C GLY A 103 -2.22 19.79 -10.67
N GLY A 104 -1.11 19.06 -10.83
CA GLY A 104 0.12 19.27 -10.06
C GLY A 104 0.13 18.65 -8.65
N ARG A 105 -0.94 17.98 -8.21
CA ARG A 105 -1.07 17.39 -6.88
C ARG A 105 -1.16 15.86 -6.95
N GLY A 106 -0.48 15.17 -6.04
CA GLY A 106 -0.74 13.74 -5.79
C GLY A 106 -2.06 13.57 -5.06
N VAL A 107 -2.85 12.54 -5.37
CA VAL A 107 -4.12 12.31 -4.68
C VAL A 107 -4.10 10.91 -4.09
N ILE A 108 -4.14 10.81 -2.76
CA ILE A 108 -3.95 9.56 -2.03
C ILE A 108 -5.22 9.21 -1.26
N ALA A 109 -5.76 8.02 -1.51
CA ALA A 109 -6.89 7.46 -0.77
C ALA A 109 -6.38 6.60 0.38
N ILE A 110 -6.87 6.82 1.60
CA ILE A 110 -6.62 5.89 2.71
C ILE A 110 -7.88 5.09 3.00
N ASP A 111 -7.84 3.80 2.69
CA ASP A 111 -8.95 2.86 2.88
C ASP A 111 -8.55 1.64 3.71
N ALA A 112 -9.52 1.02 4.40
CA ALA A 112 -9.31 -0.25 5.08
C ALA A 112 -9.87 -1.40 4.28
N LYS A 113 -9.09 -2.46 4.14
CA LYS A 113 -9.49 -3.70 3.47
C LYS A 113 -9.23 -4.89 4.37
N THR A 114 -10.20 -5.80 4.47
CA THR A 114 -9.95 -7.12 5.03
C THR A 114 -9.45 -8.03 3.92
N MET A 115 -8.31 -8.68 4.13
CA MET A 115 -7.75 -9.61 3.16
C MET A 115 -8.71 -10.79 2.93
N ARG A 116 -8.83 -11.25 1.69
CA ARG A 116 -9.63 -12.42 1.33
C ARG A 116 -8.74 -13.64 1.11
N GLY A 117 -9.28 -14.83 1.33
CA GLY A 117 -8.57 -16.10 1.06
C GLY A 117 -7.50 -16.50 2.09
N VAL A 118 -7.32 -15.73 3.17
CA VAL A 118 -6.26 -15.94 4.17
C VAL A 118 -6.78 -16.40 5.54
N ARG A 119 -8.11 -16.48 5.71
CA ARG A 119 -8.72 -16.95 6.96
C ARG A 119 -8.49 -18.45 7.11
N THR A 120 -7.98 -18.87 8.27
CA THR A 120 -7.88 -20.28 8.65
C THR A 120 -8.92 -20.63 9.71
N THR A 121 -8.94 -21.88 10.18
CA THR A 121 -9.75 -22.29 11.32
C THR A 121 -9.32 -21.61 12.63
N THR A 122 -8.07 -21.15 12.72
CA THR A 122 -7.45 -20.60 13.93
C THR A 122 -7.09 -19.12 13.84
N ALA A 123 -7.04 -18.55 12.63
CA ALA A 123 -6.66 -17.15 12.41
C ALA A 123 -7.71 -16.39 11.58
N VAL A 124 -8.08 -15.21 12.09
CA VAL A 124 -8.93 -14.26 11.36
C VAL A 124 -8.13 -13.62 10.23
N ALA A 125 -8.83 -13.19 9.19
CA ALA A 125 -8.20 -12.46 8.10
C ALA A 125 -7.64 -11.12 8.60
N PRO A 126 -6.38 -10.79 8.28
CA PRO A 126 -5.82 -9.48 8.59
C PRO A 126 -6.64 -8.36 7.97
N HIS A 127 -6.78 -7.30 8.76
CA HIS A 127 -7.40 -6.06 8.32
C HIS A 127 -6.30 -5.04 8.11
N LEU A 128 -6.23 -4.44 6.92
CA LEU A 128 -5.15 -3.54 6.52
C LEU A 128 -5.73 -2.15 6.27
N ILE A 129 -5.01 -1.11 6.68
CA ILE A 129 -5.21 0.27 6.24
C ILE A 129 -4.16 0.54 5.17
N ALA A 130 -4.59 0.88 3.96
CA ALA A 130 -3.72 1.11 2.81
C ALA A 130 -3.90 2.53 2.28
N ALA A 131 -2.79 3.17 1.91
CA ALA A 131 -2.74 4.40 1.14
C ALA A 131 -2.60 4.04 -0.34
N LEU A 132 -3.52 4.48 -1.18
CA LEU A 132 -3.55 4.19 -2.61
C LEU A 132 -3.44 5.49 -3.40
N ASP A 133 -2.58 5.51 -4.42
CA ASP A 133 -2.62 6.56 -5.42
C ASP A 133 -3.94 6.46 -6.21
N HIS A 134 -4.75 7.51 -6.21
CA HIS A 134 -6.06 7.51 -6.87
C HIS A 134 -5.94 7.31 -8.38
N THR A 135 -4.88 7.82 -9.00
CA THR A 135 -4.75 7.82 -10.46
C THR A 135 -4.36 6.44 -10.99
N THR A 136 -3.41 5.78 -10.33
CA THR A 136 -2.82 4.51 -10.78
C THR A 136 -3.36 3.28 -10.05
N GLY A 137 -4.00 3.48 -8.89
CA GLY A 137 -4.48 2.40 -8.04
C GLY A 137 -3.39 1.65 -7.28
N VAL A 138 -2.14 2.12 -7.35
CA VAL A 138 -1.00 1.49 -6.67
C VAL A 138 -1.04 1.81 -5.18
N VAL A 139 -0.77 0.80 -4.33
CA VAL A 139 -0.64 0.97 -2.89
C VAL A 139 0.74 1.56 -2.56
N LEU A 140 0.75 2.72 -1.90
CA LEU A 140 1.94 3.49 -1.52
C LEU A 140 2.46 3.15 -0.12
N GLY A 141 1.62 2.48 0.68
CA GLY A 141 1.96 1.95 2.00
C GLY A 141 0.74 1.35 2.66
N GLN A 142 0.95 0.40 3.57
CA GLN A 142 -0.14 -0.21 4.32
C GLN A 142 0.31 -0.71 5.70
N ASN A 143 -0.60 -0.65 6.66
CA ASN A 143 -0.40 -1.15 8.02
C ASN A 143 -1.50 -2.14 8.39
N ALA A 144 -1.13 -3.23 9.07
CA ALA A 144 -2.10 -4.12 9.69
C ALA A 144 -2.74 -3.46 10.92
N VAL A 145 -4.07 -3.54 11.01
CA VAL A 145 -4.83 -3.10 12.18
C VAL A 145 -4.89 -4.25 13.17
N ALA A 146 -4.33 -4.04 14.36
CA ALA A 146 -4.38 -5.03 15.43
C ALA A 146 -5.84 -5.37 15.80
N ALA A 147 -6.11 -6.63 16.14
CA ALA A 147 -7.48 -7.15 16.35
C ALA A 147 -8.31 -6.40 17.42
N LYS A 148 -7.65 -5.70 18.36
CA LYS A 148 -8.30 -4.91 19.42
C LYS A 148 -8.15 -3.39 19.21
N SER A 149 -7.58 -2.96 18.09
CA SER A 149 -7.37 -1.55 17.76
C SER A 149 -8.48 -1.04 16.84
N ASN A 150 -8.71 0.27 16.87
CA ASN A 150 -9.55 0.96 15.90
C ASN A 150 -8.71 1.40 14.70
N GLN A 151 -9.36 1.61 13.56
CA GLN A 151 -8.70 2.02 12.32
C GLN A 151 -8.14 3.46 12.38
N ILE A 152 -8.64 4.30 13.30
CA ILE A 152 -8.31 5.73 13.37
C ILE A 152 -6.82 5.96 13.72
N PRO A 153 -6.24 5.38 14.80
CA PRO A 153 -4.80 5.40 15.04
C PRO A 153 -3.99 4.82 13.89
N ALA A 154 -4.43 3.71 13.29
CA ALA A 154 -3.71 3.07 12.20
C ALA A 154 -3.54 3.97 10.95
N VAL A 155 -4.49 4.86 10.68
CA VAL A 155 -4.32 5.90 9.63
C VAL A 155 -3.18 6.84 9.97
N ARG A 156 -3.08 7.28 11.22
CA ARG A 156 -2.03 8.21 11.66
C ARG A 156 -0.67 7.53 11.69
N ASP A 157 -0.61 6.29 12.13
CA ASP A 157 0.62 5.49 12.13
C ASP A 157 1.11 5.25 10.69
N LEU A 158 0.18 5.04 9.74
CA LEU A 158 0.52 4.94 8.32
C LEU A 158 1.09 6.26 7.78
N LEU A 159 0.43 7.39 8.07
CA LEU A 159 0.90 8.72 7.65
C LEU A 159 2.29 9.04 8.21
N ALA A 160 2.54 8.72 9.48
CA ALA A 160 3.84 8.92 10.13
C ALA A 160 4.96 8.04 9.54
N GLY A 161 4.61 6.96 8.84
CA GLY A 161 5.58 6.09 8.17
C GLY A 161 6.07 6.62 6.82
N PHE A 162 5.43 7.64 6.25
CA PHE A 162 5.85 8.23 4.98
C PHE A 162 6.94 9.29 5.16
N ASP A 163 7.83 9.42 4.18
CA ASP A 163 8.72 10.58 4.10
C ASP A 163 7.84 11.83 3.88
N PRO A 164 7.95 12.88 4.71
CA PRO A 164 7.16 14.09 4.54
C PRO A 164 7.28 14.72 3.14
N ARG A 165 8.42 14.55 2.47
CA ARG A 165 8.64 15.04 1.09
C ARG A 165 7.79 14.30 0.06
N ASP A 166 7.40 13.06 0.36
CA ASP A 166 6.54 12.28 -0.52
C ASP A 166 5.06 12.67 -0.34
N LEU A 167 4.70 13.20 0.82
CA LEU A 167 3.35 13.70 1.14
C LEU A 167 3.14 15.17 0.79
N GLU A 168 4.21 15.97 0.72
CA GLU A 168 4.12 17.40 0.45
C GLU A 168 3.34 17.69 -0.84
N GLY A 169 2.33 18.56 -0.73
CA GLY A 169 1.46 18.93 -1.87
C GLY A 169 0.48 17.84 -2.31
N CYS A 170 0.46 16.67 -1.67
CA CYS A 170 -0.57 15.66 -1.91
C CYS A 170 -1.90 16.05 -1.24
N VAL A 171 -3.01 15.57 -1.80
CA VAL A 171 -4.34 15.63 -1.21
C VAL A 171 -4.72 14.24 -0.73
N ILE A 172 -5.05 14.12 0.56
CA ILE A 172 -5.41 12.87 1.20
C ILE A 172 -6.91 12.80 1.40
N THR A 173 -7.52 11.73 0.89
CA THR A 173 -8.92 11.41 1.11
C THR A 173 -9.04 10.22 2.04
N VAL A 174 -9.97 10.26 2.99
CA VAL A 174 -10.25 9.13 3.90
C VAL A 174 -11.76 8.87 3.92
N ASP A 175 -12.14 7.63 4.23
CA ASP A 175 -13.56 7.30 4.43
C ASP A 175 -14.21 8.16 5.52
N ALA A 176 -15.51 8.40 5.38
CA ALA A 176 -16.31 9.25 6.26
C ALA A 176 -16.15 8.92 7.74
N MET A 177 -16.13 7.64 8.12
CA MET A 177 -16.01 7.23 9.52
C MET A 177 -14.66 7.61 10.15
N ARG A 178 -13.65 7.92 9.34
CA ARG A 178 -12.29 8.27 9.76
C ARG A 178 -12.01 9.78 9.72
N THR A 179 -13.03 10.59 9.43
CA THR A 179 -13.00 12.05 9.46
C THR A 179 -12.90 12.53 10.91
N GLN A 180 -11.69 12.67 11.42
CA GLN A 180 -11.38 13.09 12.80
C GLN A 180 -10.41 14.26 12.79
N ASP A 181 -10.59 15.21 13.70
CA ASP A 181 -9.74 16.40 13.80
C ASP A 181 -8.25 16.06 13.94
N GLN A 182 -7.93 15.01 14.70
CA GLN A 182 -6.55 14.55 14.89
C GLN A 182 -5.96 14.00 13.59
N THR A 183 -6.75 13.35 12.74
CA THR A 183 -6.32 12.87 11.42
C THR A 183 -6.05 14.05 10.49
N ALA A 184 -6.95 15.04 10.43
CA ALA A 184 -6.73 16.26 9.64
C ALA A 184 -5.42 16.97 10.04
N ARG A 185 -5.18 17.12 11.36
CA ARG A 185 -3.94 17.73 11.87
C ARG A 185 -2.69 16.93 11.49
N ALA A 186 -2.75 15.61 11.55
CA ALA A 186 -1.63 14.76 11.14
C ALA A 186 -1.30 14.91 9.64
N ILE A 187 -2.33 14.97 8.80
CA ILE A 187 -2.17 15.21 7.35
C ILE A 187 -1.52 16.56 7.09
N LEU A 188 -2.03 17.62 7.72
CA LEU A 188 -1.49 18.98 7.57
C LEU A 188 -0.03 19.08 8.06
N ALA A 189 0.30 18.44 9.18
CA ALA A 189 1.64 18.39 9.73
C ALA A 189 2.64 17.69 8.79
N GLY A 190 2.17 16.71 8.00
CA GLY A 190 2.96 16.05 6.96
C GLY A 190 3.11 16.84 5.66
N GLY A 191 2.64 18.09 5.59
CA GLY A 191 2.73 18.91 4.37
C GLY A 191 1.67 18.60 3.31
N ALA A 192 0.77 17.67 3.60
CA ALA A 192 -0.34 17.29 2.74
C ALA A 192 -1.61 18.08 3.06
N ASP A 193 -2.52 18.10 2.10
CA ASP A 193 -3.85 18.64 2.15
C ASP A 193 -4.87 17.50 2.31
N TYR A 194 -6.13 17.79 2.65
CA TYR A 194 -7.14 16.74 2.79
C TYR A 194 -8.48 17.13 2.18
N VAL A 195 -9.24 16.11 1.77
CA VAL A 195 -10.66 16.21 1.44
C VAL A 195 -11.40 15.09 2.15
N PHE A 196 -12.24 15.46 3.11
CA PHE A 196 -13.03 14.51 3.90
C PHE A 196 -14.49 14.55 3.48
N THR A 197 -15.05 13.39 3.14
CA THR A 197 -16.48 13.24 2.88
C THR A 197 -17.20 12.91 4.19
N VAL A 198 -18.03 13.81 4.72
CA VAL A 198 -18.81 13.51 5.93
C VAL A 198 -20.15 12.86 5.53
N LYS A 199 -20.38 11.63 5.97
CA LYS A 199 -21.69 10.97 5.90
C LYS A 199 -22.50 11.38 7.13
N GLY A 200 -23.75 11.83 6.94
CA GLY A 200 -24.58 12.53 7.94
C GLY A 200 -24.91 11.78 9.24
N ALA A 201 -23.91 11.56 10.10
CA ALA A 201 -24.04 10.97 11.43
C ALA A 201 -23.71 11.97 12.56
N HIS A 202 -23.13 13.13 12.25
CA HIS A 202 -22.94 14.21 13.23
C HIS A 202 -24.18 15.10 13.27
N ARG A 203 -25.16 14.71 14.09
CA ARG A 203 -26.45 15.38 14.23
C ARG A 203 -26.31 16.71 15.01
N LYS A 204 -25.98 17.79 14.29
CA LYS A 204 -26.75 19.04 14.28
C LYS A 204 -26.57 19.65 12.89
N GLN A 205 -27.66 19.81 12.16
CA GLN A 205 -27.80 20.33 10.79
C GLN A 205 -27.57 19.28 9.68
N GLY A 206 -28.64 19.04 8.90
CA GLY A 206 -28.72 18.06 7.81
C GLY A 206 -27.98 18.49 6.54
N CYS A 207 -26.68 18.71 6.66
CA CYS A 207 -25.77 19.03 5.54
C CYS A 207 -24.71 17.93 5.38
N SER A 208 -24.36 17.60 4.13
CA SER A 208 -23.11 16.89 3.81
C SER A 208 -21.95 17.87 3.97
N TRP A 209 -21.08 17.65 4.94
CA TRP A 209 -19.90 18.51 5.13
C TRP A 209 -18.73 17.98 4.30
N VAL A 210 -18.02 18.87 3.60
CA VAL A 210 -16.71 18.55 3.02
C VAL A 210 -15.68 19.40 3.74
N GLY A 211 -14.83 18.72 4.53
CA GLY A 211 -13.63 19.35 5.05
C GLY A 211 -12.58 19.37 3.97
N ALA A 212 -12.19 20.54 3.48
CA ALA A 212 -11.12 20.68 2.51
C ALA A 212 -10.10 21.69 3.01
N SER A 213 -8.82 21.33 2.91
CA SER A 213 -7.72 22.29 3.01
C SER A 213 -6.96 22.20 1.71
N LEU A 214 -6.86 23.30 0.95
CA LEU A 214 -6.07 23.38 -0.28
C LEU A 214 -5.14 24.58 -0.14
N ARG A 215 -3.82 24.34 -0.07
CA ARG A 215 -2.80 25.39 0.17
C ARG A 215 -2.53 26.35 -0.99
N ASP A 216 -3.37 26.38 -2.03
CA ASP A 216 -3.13 27.24 -3.21
C ASP A 216 -3.39 28.74 -3.00
N GLU A 217 -3.96 29.17 -1.87
CA GLU A 217 -4.27 30.59 -1.63
C GLU A 217 -3.99 31.09 -0.20
N GLY A 218 -2.94 30.60 0.47
CA GLY A 218 -2.43 31.24 1.70
C GLY A 218 -3.42 31.34 2.88
N ARG A 219 -4.55 30.64 2.84
CA ARG A 219 -5.51 30.50 3.93
C ARG A 219 -5.95 29.05 3.99
N GLY A 220 -5.63 28.37 5.09
CA GLY A 220 -6.31 27.11 5.41
C GLY A 220 -7.80 27.43 5.54
N LEU A 221 -8.61 26.97 4.59
CA LEU A 221 -10.06 27.15 4.67
C LEU A 221 -10.57 26.31 5.86
N PRO A 222 -11.41 26.87 6.75
CA PRO A 222 -12.13 26.07 7.72
C PRO A 222 -13.10 25.11 7.01
N MET A 223 -13.54 24.05 7.71
CA MET A 223 -14.57 23.12 7.24
C MET A 223 -15.69 23.85 6.50
N MET A 224 -15.89 23.58 5.21
CA MET A 224 -16.85 24.29 4.37
C MET A 224 -18.14 23.47 4.24
N GLU A 225 -19.30 24.13 4.40
CA GLU A 225 -20.59 23.51 4.09
C GLU A 225 -20.69 23.25 2.59
N VAL A 226 -21.02 22.02 2.20
CA VAL A 226 -21.42 21.72 0.83
C VAL A 226 -22.92 21.40 0.83
N PRO A 227 -23.75 22.19 0.14
CA PRO A 227 -25.19 21.94 0.10
C PRO A 227 -25.46 20.56 -0.51
N THR A 228 -26.37 19.81 0.11
CA THR A 228 -26.83 18.52 -0.41
C THR A 228 -27.49 18.72 -1.79
N PRO A 229 -27.17 17.88 -2.79
CA PRO A 229 -27.85 17.94 -4.08
C PRO A 229 -29.35 17.65 -3.89
N PRO A 230 -30.24 18.36 -4.63
CA PRO A 230 -31.67 18.10 -4.55
C PRO A 230 -31.96 16.66 -5.03
N THR A 231 -32.81 15.98 -4.26
CA THR A 231 -33.31 14.62 -4.50
C THR A 231 -34.04 14.48 -5.82
#